data_AF-A0A818IAY8-F1
#
_entry.id   AF-A0A818IAY8-F1
#
_cell.length_a   1.000
_cell.length_b   1.000
_cell.length_c   1.000
_cell.angle_alpha   90.00
_cell.angle_beta   90.00
_cell.angle_gamma   90.00
#
_symmetry.space_group_name_H-M   'P 1'
#
loop_
_entity.id
_entity.type
_entity.pdbx_description
1 polymer ?
#
loop_
_entity_poly.entity_id
_entity_poly.type
_entity_poly.pdbx_seq_one_letter_code
_entity_poly.pdbx_strand_id
1 'polypeptide(L)'
;MSIMNEKPTNKKKCVQDVHDFLSALLFSIETQHTIGYGSRYITTECMGGILVLTLQSLLEYLLQVIVTQIVFTKLSRPTGEGYSFF
;
A
#
# COMPACT_ATOMS: atom_id res chain seq x y z
N MET A 1 24.51 -13.14 13.49
CA MET A 1 24.60 -12.53 14.85
C MET A 1 24.53 -11.01 14.71
N SER A 2 23.32 -10.46 14.63
CA SER A 2 23.00 -9.10 15.07
C SER A 2 21.67 -9.22 15.78
N ILE A 3 21.74 -9.14 17.11
CA ILE A 3 20.63 -9.26 18.02
C ILE A 3 19.78 -7.99 17.88
N MET A 4 18.57 -8.11 17.35
CA MET A 4 17.54 -7.08 17.56
C MET A 4 16.90 -7.35 18.93
N ASN A 5 17.40 -6.60 19.90
CA ASN A 5 16.82 -6.41 21.21
C ASN A 5 15.42 -5.79 21.05
N GLU A 6 14.33 -6.55 21.31
CA GLU A 6 13.02 -5.96 21.58
C GLU A 6 12.74 -6.05 23.08
N LYS A 7 12.89 -4.92 23.76
CA LYS A 7 12.50 -4.66 25.16
C LYS A 7 11.10 -5.21 25.48
N PRO A 8 10.87 -5.79 26.68
CA PRO A 8 9.53 -5.91 27.24
C PRO A 8 9.13 -4.54 27.77
N THR A 9 8.68 -3.65 26.87
CA THR A 9 7.99 -2.43 27.28
C THR A 9 6.57 -2.53 26.78
N ASN A 10 5.62 -2.19 27.65
CA ASN A 10 4.22 -1.91 27.34
C ASN A 10 4.13 -0.70 26.38
N LYS A 11 4.78 -0.79 25.22
CA LYS A 11 4.71 0.15 24.12
C LYS A 11 3.73 -0.47 23.15
N LYS A 12 2.54 0.10 23.12
CA LYS A 12 1.53 -0.29 22.16
C LYS A 12 2.11 -0.08 20.76
N LYS A 13 2.18 -1.16 19.97
CA LYS A 13 2.78 -1.13 18.63
C LYS A 13 1.83 -0.44 17.66
N CYS A 14 2.34 0.44 16.80
CA CYS A 14 1.54 1.14 15.80
C CYS A 14 0.96 0.18 14.74
N VAL A 15 1.69 -0.89 14.40
CA VAL A 15 1.25 -1.94 13.48
C VAL A 15 1.54 -3.29 14.14
N GLN A 16 0.55 -4.16 14.15
CA GLN A 16 0.64 -5.49 14.75
C GLN A 16 1.20 -6.51 13.73
N ASP A 17 2.01 -7.46 14.21
CA ASP A 17 2.55 -8.58 13.41
C ASP A 17 3.53 -8.16 12.29
N VAL A 18 4.20 -7.02 12.48
CA VAL A 18 5.27 -6.53 11.59
C VAL A 18 6.61 -6.59 12.33
N HIS A 19 7.45 -7.55 11.95
CA HIS A 19 8.73 -7.84 12.61
C HIS A 19 9.95 -7.54 11.73
N ASP A 20 9.78 -7.59 10.41
CA ASP A 20 10.84 -7.43 9.43
C ASP A 20 10.44 -6.46 8.32
N PHE A 21 11.44 -5.99 7.56
CA PHE A 21 11.21 -5.16 6.37
C PHE A 21 10.27 -5.83 5.37
N LEU A 22 10.40 -7.14 5.18
CA LEU A 22 9.53 -7.90 4.27
C LEU A 22 8.06 -7.85 4.74
N SER A 23 7.80 -8.03 6.03
CA SER A 23 6.46 -7.95 6.60
C SER A 23 5.87 -6.54 6.51
N ALA A 24 6.70 -5.50 6.64
CA ALA A 24 6.29 -4.11 6.45
C ALA A 24 6.00 -3.78 4.97
N LEU A 25 6.82 -4.29 4.05
CA LEU A 25 6.61 -4.16 2.60
C LEU A 25 5.31 -4.86 2.19
N LEU A 26 5.10 -6.06 2.69
CA LEU A 26 3.92 -6.87 2.39
C LEU A 26 2.65 -6.22 2.96
N PHE A 27 2.68 -5.67 4.18
CA PHE A 27 1.61 -4.83 4.72
C PHE A 27 1.32 -3.60 3.84
N SER A 28 2.36 -2.95 3.30
CA SER A 28 2.21 -1.80 2.41
C SER A 28 1.53 -2.19 1.08
N ILE A 29 1.89 -3.35 0.51
CA ILE A 29 1.26 -3.90 -0.70
C ILE A 29 -0.20 -4.31 -0.43
N GLU A 30 -0.45 -5.01 0.69
CA GLU A 30 -1.79 -5.41 1.11
C GLU A 30 -2.71 -4.19 1.27
N THR A 31 -2.19 -3.09 1.82
CA THR A 31 -2.95 -1.85 2.01
C THR A 31 -3.17 -1.15 0.68
N GLN A 32 -2.15 -1.05 -0.18
CA GLN A 32 -2.24 -0.38 -1.48
C GLN A 32 -3.21 -1.09 -2.44
N HIS A 33 -3.21 -2.42 -2.43
CA HIS A 33 -4.14 -3.20 -3.25
C HIS A 33 -5.48 -3.46 -2.52
N THR A 34 -5.67 -2.92 -1.32
CA THR A 34 -6.84 -3.15 -0.47
C THR A 34 -7.17 -4.63 -0.26
N ILE A 35 -6.16 -5.51 -0.29
CA ILE A 35 -6.32 -6.96 -0.12
C ILE A 35 -6.74 -7.26 1.31
N GLY A 36 -6.03 -6.64 2.27
CA GLY A 36 -6.36 -6.67 3.70
C GLY A 36 -6.60 -8.08 4.26
N TYR A 37 -5.58 -8.96 4.23
CA TYR A 37 -5.73 -10.33 4.75
C TYR A 37 -6.08 -10.38 6.25
N GLY A 38 -5.93 -9.27 6.99
CA GLY A 38 -6.34 -9.13 8.39
C GLY A 38 -5.36 -9.72 9.41
N SER A 39 -4.33 -10.45 8.96
CA SER A 39 -3.25 -10.96 9.82
C SER A 39 -2.35 -9.84 10.36
N ARG A 40 -2.22 -8.73 9.62
CA ARG A 40 -1.42 -7.55 9.96
C ARG A 40 -2.33 -6.34 9.91
N TYR A 41 -2.44 -5.61 10.99
CA TYR A 41 -3.36 -4.46 11.08
C TYR A 41 -2.71 -3.29 11.81
N ILE A 42 -3.10 -2.08 11.38
CA ILE A 42 -2.72 -0.86 12.06
C ILE A 42 -3.54 -0.69 13.34
N THR A 43 -2.90 -0.26 14.42
CA THR A 43 -3.57 0.09 15.67
C THR A 43 -3.78 1.61 15.75
N THR A 44 -4.78 2.04 16.51
CA THR A 44 -5.10 3.47 16.71
C THR A 44 -4.18 4.17 17.70
N GLU A 45 -3.12 3.48 18.14
CA GLU A 45 -2.23 3.91 19.21
C GLU A 45 -1.19 4.94 18.73
N CYS A 46 -1.01 5.03 17.41
CA CYS A 46 -0.07 5.97 16.79
C CYS A 46 -0.73 6.76 15.66
N MET A 47 -0.96 8.05 15.91
CA MET A 47 -1.44 8.98 14.90
C MET A 47 -0.50 9.07 13.67
N GLY A 48 0.80 8.91 13.89
CA GLY A 48 1.79 8.90 12.80
C GLY A 48 1.56 7.78 11.77
N GLY A 49 1.15 6.58 12.21
CA GLY A 49 0.86 5.47 11.30
C GLY A 49 -0.38 5.74 10.44
N ILE A 50 -1.42 6.30 11.05
CA ILE A 50 -2.67 6.67 10.36
C ILE A 50 -2.40 7.76 9.31
N LEU A 51 -1.59 8.77 9.66
CA LEU A 51 -1.20 9.83 8.73
C LEU A 51 -0.42 9.28 7.53
N VAL A 52 0.55 8.39 7.77
CA VAL A 52 1.32 7.76 6.68
C VAL A 52 0.42 6.95 5.75
N LEU A 53 -0.49 6.13 6.30
CA LEU A 53 -1.45 5.38 5.48
C LEU A 53 -2.37 6.29 4.67
N THR A 54 -2.88 7.36 5.30
CA THR A 54 -3.76 8.31 4.62
C THR A 54 -3.03 9.01 3.46
N LEU A 55 -1.78 9.43 3.68
CA LEU A 55 -0.95 10.02 2.63
C LEU A 55 -0.62 9.02 1.53
N GLN A 56 -0.32 7.76 1.89
CA GLN A 56 -0.06 6.69 0.94
C GLN A 56 -1.26 6.45 0.02
N SER A 57 -2.48 6.42 0.56
CA SER A 57 -3.70 6.25 -0.23
C SER A 57 -4.01 7.45 -1.13
N LEU A 58 -3.70 8.67 -0.70
CA LEU A 58 -3.86 9.84 -1.58
C LEU A 58 -2.89 9.79 -2.77
N LEU A 59 -1.64 9.39 -2.53
CA LEU A 59 -0.65 9.24 -3.60
C LEU A 59 -1.00 8.11 -4.57
N GLU A 60 -1.49 6.98 -4.06
CA GLU A 60 -1.91 5.85 -4.91
C GLU A 60 -3.06 6.22 -5.84
N TYR A 61 -4.03 7.00 -5.34
CA TYR A 61 -5.16 7.47 -6.12
C TYR A 61 -4.72 8.37 -7.28
N LEU A 62 -3.78 9.29 -7.04
CA LEU A 62 -3.23 10.16 -8.08
C LEU A 62 -2.52 9.36 -9.18
N LEU A 63 -1.71 8.36 -8.79
CA LEU A 63 -1.04 7.48 -9.75
C LEU A 63 -2.03 6.66 -10.57
N GLN A 64 -3.06 6.11 -9.92
CA GLN A 64 -4.11 5.33 -10.59
C GLN A 64 -4.80 6.17 -11.66
N VAL A 65 -5.18 7.42 -11.34
CA VAL A 65 -5.80 8.33 -12.31
C VAL A 65 -4.89 8.57 -13.51
N ILE A 66 -3.60 8.86 -13.28
CA ILE A 66 -2.64 9.10 -14.38
C ILE A 66 -2.55 7.88 -15.32
N VAL A 67 -2.41 6.67 -14.75
CA VAL A 67 -2.33 5.44 -15.54
C VAL A 67 -3.61 5.22 -16.35
N THR A 68 -4.77 5.35 -15.72
CA THR A 68 -6.06 5.22 -16.41
C THR A 68 -6.22 6.26 -17.52
N GLN A 69 -5.82 7.51 -17.30
CA GLN A 69 -5.87 8.56 -18.33
C GLN A 69 -4.95 8.26 -19.52
N ILE A 70 -3.73 7.77 -19.28
CA ILE A 70 -2.80 7.39 -20.34
C ILE A 70 -3.34 6.21 -21.16
N VAL A 71 -3.85 5.18 -20.47
CA VAL A 71 -4.46 4.00 -21.12
C VAL A 71 -5.66 4.43 -21.95
N PHE A 72 -6.56 5.24 -21.39
CA PHE A 72 -7.73 5.75 -22.11
C PHE A 72 -7.35 6.58 -23.34
N THR A 73 -6.33 7.44 -23.24
CA THR A 73 -5.81 8.22 -24.37
C THR A 73 -5.20 7.34 -25.46
N LYS A 74 -4.50 6.26 -25.06
CA LYS A 74 -3.95 5.26 -26.00
C LYS A 74 -5.06 4.47 -26.70
N LEU A 75 -6.10 4.06 -25.98
CA LEU A 75 -7.28 3.39 -26.53
C LEU A 75 -8.09 4.32 -27.45
N SER A 76 -8.13 5.61 -27.14
CA SER A 76 -8.83 6.63 -27.95
C SER A 76 -8.09 7.01 -29.23
N ARG A 77 -6.83 6.57 -29.44
CA ARG A 77 -6.13 6.75 -30.73
C ARG A 77 -6.59 5.64 -31.69
N PRO A 78 -7.37 5.95 -32.75
CA PRO A 78 -7.75 4.97 -33.75
C PRO A 78 -6.55 4.71 -34.66
N THR A 79 -5.63 3.86 -34.24
CA THR A 79 -4.56 3.38 -35.12
C THR A 79 -5.06 2.08 -35.70
N GLY A 80 -5.54 2.14 -36.93
CA GLY A 80 -6.31 1.08 -37.56
C GLY A 80 -5.50 -0.17 -37.88
N GLU A 81 -5.20 -0.99 -36.89
CA GLU A 81 -5.14 -2.46 -36.96
C GLU A 81 -5.66 -3.02 -35.63
N GLY A 82 -6.70 -3.85 -35.71
CA GLY A 82 -7.59 -4.18 -34.60
C GLY A 82 -6.94 -4.98 -33.48
N TYR A 83 -7.01 -4.44 -32.26
CA TYR A 83 -7.21 -5.23 -31.05
C TYR A 83 -8.25 -4.51 -30.20
N SER A 84 -9.51 -4.87 -30.47
CA SER A 84 -10.64 -4.66 -29.58
C SER A 84 -10.32 -5.38 -28.27
N PHE A 85 -10.18 -4.62 -27.19
CA PHE A 85 -10.38 -5.15 -25.83
C PHE A 85 -11.45 -4.31 -25.11
N PHE A 86 -12.54 -4.07 -25.85
CA PHE A 86 -13.90 -4.07 -25.37
C PHE A 86 -14.78 -4.75 -26.43
#